data_AF-A0A2V2GKC7-F1
#
_entry.id   AF-A0A2V2GKC7-F1
#
_cell.length_a   1.000
_cell.length_b   1.000
_cell.length_c   1.000
_cell.angle_alpha   90.00
_cell.angle_beta   90.00
_cell.angle_gamma   90.00
#
_symmetry.space_group_name_H-M   'P 1'
#
loop_
_entity.id
_entity.type
_entity.pdbx_description
1 polymer ?
#
loop_
_entity_poly.entity_id
_entity_poly.type
_entity_poly.pdbx_seq_one_letter_code
_entity_poly.pdbx_strand_id
1 'polypeptide(L)'
;MKKNENELENNYEGGAQTASETEGGTASDGVSAYDAPTDGKTPGNADETVGDGGAALSEASADAEMPSCGGECGGCMGCGMADMLHVPRPGGRKAENPAERRAHRALLLRRMTFSAVFIALAVVAKLLLSFRIPLLGADGLRVSLAGVFTAFPAIVCGPVYGGIASALSDLIGHFAKPEGAYIPWLTIMAFVGGVMKGVIWRALSRERKSRAFRTAVIVVLAALGVLGVSSHIALASDGVINSLTVTASELPTRGMTDSAEAEDRLGFISKTVISLARYNNDVFTVLGVTDGAEVVLPSEAVLDGYRRPVTKLGSGALSECIEMTRLVIPSSYKAAGLPSDALGDIDASRITIVGEGGSGAQEFAASVGAVFEASDSIEDVTLELSSSGGVASMTSDGYTVRSSDTFRRNLSGYIAISTIGPEAVCLAGLLYLVLDSLIAALDRRHGVGKRGILTPDFARIAVSVTLSGLLVTTVNTKILQELLAVYAGRSFMILWIPRALEELVVCMVHSFIVAMLYGVFRRTAGHSGLFTPTGGEK
;
A
#
# COMPACT_ATOMS: atom_id res chain seq x y z
N MET A 1 26.74 3.93 -30.18
CA MET A 1 27.97 4.54 -29.61
C MET A 1 28.31 3.71 -28.37
N LYS A 2 29.42 2.96 -28.35
CA LYS A 2 29.71 1.98 -27.29
C LYS A 2 30.62 2.56 -26.21
N LYS A 3 30.13 2.75 -24.98
CA LYS A 3 30.87 2.65 -23.71
C LYS A 3 29.96 2.90 -22.50
N ASN A 4 30.40 2.45 -21.32
CA ASN A 4 29.86 2.70 -19.96
C ASN A 4 28.62 1.91 -19.52
N GLU A 5 28.73 0.58 -19.45
CA GLU A 5 27.83 -0.29 -18.65
C GLU A 5 28.61 -1.13 -17.60
N ASN A 6 29.89 -0.82 -17.36
CA ASN A 6 30.87 -1.76 -16.78
C ASN A 6 31.23 -1.53 -15.29
N GLU A 7 30.43 -0.79 -14.52
CA GLU A 7 30.79 -0.33 -13.16
C GLU A 7 29.69 -0.56 -12.08
N LEU A 8 28.78 -1.53 -12.26
CA LEU A 8 27.66 -1.74 -11.31
C LEU A 8 27.63 -3.08 -10.54
N GLU A 9 28.49 -4.06 -10.83
CA GLU A 9 28.40 -5.41 -10.25
C GLU A 9 29.43 -5.71 -9.13
N ASN A 10 30.51 -4.94 -9.01
CA ASN A 10 31.61 -5.19 -8.07
C ASN A 10 31.34 -4.73 -6.61
N ASN A 11 30.16 -5.00 -6.03
CA ASN A 11 29.85 -4.57 -4.66
C ASN A 11 28.96 -5.53 -3.85
N TYR A 12 29.09 -6.84 -4.10
CA TYR A 12 28.37 -7.90 -3.37
C TYR A 12 29.27 -8.88 -2.59
N GLU A 13 30.51 -8.49 -2.29
CA GLU A 13 31.43 -9.25 -1.43
C GLU A 13 32.10 -8.40 -0.34
N GLY A 14 32.13 -8.94 0.88
CA GLY A 14 32.92 -8.42 2.02
C GLY A 14 32.11 -7.66 3.09
N GLY A 15 32.53 -7.77 4.36
CA GLY A 15 32.15 -6.81 5.41
C GLY A 15 31.36 -7.32 6.63
N ALA A 16 31.62 -8.52 7.15
CA ALA A 16 31.21 -8.84 8.52
C ALA A 16 32.20 -8.23 9.54
N GLN A 17 31.83 -7.13 10.22
CA GLN A 17 32.63 -6.59 11.33
C GLN A 17 31.80 -5.82 12.37
N THR A 18 32.30 -5.84 13.61
CA THR A 18 31.66 -5.32 14.82
C THR A 18 31.81 -3.81 14.98
N ALA A 19 30.73 -3.12 15.38
CA ALA A 19 30.82 -1.76 15.90
C ALA A 19 31.13 -1.79 17.41
N SER A 20 32.28 -1.24 17.82
CA SER A 20 32.65 -1.03 19.22
C SER A 20 32.19 0.34 19.72
N GLU A 21 32.15 0.51 21.04
CA GLU A 21 31.87 1.78 21.71
C GLU A 21 32.98 2.81 21.47
N THR A 22 32.63 4.09 21.46
CA THR A 22 33.54 5.17 21.85
C THR A 22 32.76 6.35 22.44
N GLU A 23 33.12 6.79 23.64
CA GLU A 23 32.54 7.97 24.30
C GLU A 23 33.30 9.27 23.93
N GLY A 24 32.67 10.43 24.16
CA GLY A 24 33.29 11.75 24.02
C GLY A 24 32.31 12.85 23.60
N GLY A 25 31.92 13.83 24.41
CA GLY A 25 32.20 14.03 25.84
C GLY A 25 32.87 15.37 26.17
N THR A 26 32.13 16.48 26.10
CA THR A 26 32.56 17.78 26.62
C THR A 26 31.43 18.53 27.34
N ALA A 27 31.79 19.03 28.53
CA ALA A 27 31.06 19.94 29.41
C ALA A 27 31.37 21.42 29.03
N SER A 28 30.74 22.49 29.53
CA SER A 28 29.49 22.73 30.30
C SER A 28 29.17 24.26 30.27
N ASP A 29 28.41 24.74 31.27
CA ASP A 29 28.23 26.15 31.68
C ASP A 29 27.24 26.99 30.84
N GLY A 30 26.32 27.78 31.42
CA GLY A 30 25.92 27.90 32.83
C GLY A 30 25.09 29.18 33.10
N VAL A 31 24.35 29.22 34.23
CA VAL A 31 23.75 30.43 34.87
C VAL A 31 22.57 31.11 34.09
N SER A 32 21.65 31.89 34.67
CA SER A 32 20.71 31.67 35.80
C SER A 32 19.80 32.90 36.03
N ALA A 33 18.48 32.78 35.82
CA ALA A 33 17.37 33.50 36.48
C ALA A 33 17.29 35.06 36.48
N TYR A 34 16.13 35.58 36.96
CA TYR A 34 15.78 37.00 37.25
C TYR A 34 15.57 37.91 36.00
N ASP A 35 14.66 38.90 35.96
CA ASP A 35 13.67 39.38 36.95
C ASP A 35 12.46 40.13 36.29
N ALA A 36 11.47 40.55 37.09
CA ALA A 36 10.34 41.47 36.76
C ALA A 36 10.37 42.72 37.71
N PRO A 37 9.41 43.69 37.81
CA PRO A 37 8.11 43.98 37.15
C PRO A 37 8.15 45.36 36.39
N THR A 38 7.14 46.23 36.15
CA THR A 38 5.68 46.45 36.46
C THR A 38 4.92 46.86 35.16
N ASP A 39 3.72 47.46 35.02
CA ASP A 39 2.60 48.04 35.83
C ASP A 39 1.30 47.98 34.95
N GLY A 40 0.07 48.45 35.25
CA GLY A 40 -0.49 49.14 36.44
C GLY A 40 -1.91 49.70 36.19
N LYS A 41 -2.54 50.27 37.25
CA LYS A 41 -3.78 51.11 37.31
C LYS A 41 -5.14 50.62 36.72
N THR A 42 -6.04 50.27 37.64
CA THR A 42 -7.52 50.57 37.63
C THR A 42 -7.80 51.85 38.48
N PRO A 43 -9.05 52.32 38.81
CA PRO A 43 -10.43 51.80 38.64
C PRO A 43 -11.33 52.78 37.80
N GLY A 44 -12.67 52.93 37.91
CA GLY A 44 -13.71 52.40 38.83
C GLY A 44 -15.12 52.98 38.60
N ASN A 45 -16.08 52.60 39.47
CA ASN A 45 -17.51 53.03 39.58
C ASN A 45 -18.45 52.57 38.41
N ALA A 46 -19.72 52.15 38.58
CA ALA A 46 -20.84 52.43 39.51
C ALA A 46 -21.61 53.73 39.16
N ASP A 47 -22.95 53.83 39.16
CA ASP A 47 -24.08 52.91 39.48
C ASP A 47 -25.38 53.38 38.72
N GLU A 48 -26.55 52.76 38.95
CA GLU A 48 -27.96 53.26 38.88
C GLU A 48 -29.01 52.31 38.22
N THR A 49 -30.29 52.49 38.59
CA THR A 49 -31.45 51.59 38.31
C THR A 49 -32.78 52.36 38.15
N VAL A 50 -33.89 51.66 37.81
CA VAL A 50 -35.29 52.18 37.63
C VAL A 50 -35.48 53.00 36.32
N GLY A 51 -36.61 53.04 35.59
CA GLY A 51 -37.96 52.43 35.61
C GLY A 51 -38.93 53.27 34.73
N ASP A 52 -40.20 52.96 34.44
CA ASP A 52 -41.03 51.75 34.57
C ASP A 52 -42.32 51.89 33.69
N GLY A 53 -43.07 50.80 33.44
CA GLY A 53 -44.38 50.78 32.75
C GLY A 53 -44.35 50.79 31.19
N GLY A 54 -45.41 50.41 30.45
CA GLY A 54 -46.66 49.75 30.86
C GLY A 54 -47.90 50.14 30.01
N ALA A 55 -48.41 49.26 29.13
CA ALA A 55 -49.77 49.27 28.52
C ALA A 55 -49.97 48.02 27.61
N ALA A 56 -51.21 47.69 27.22
CA ALA A 56 -51.56 46.52 26.41
C ALA A 56 -52.68 46.80 25.37
N LEU A 57 -52.87 45.90 24.38
CA LEU A 57 -54.03 45.59 23.52
C LEU A 57 -53.56 44.56 22.44
N SER A 58 -54.03 43.30 22.41
CA SER A 58 -55.19 42.76 21.63
C SER A 58 -54.97 42.74 20.09
N GLU A 59 -55.20 41.67 19.30
CA GLU A 59 -55.89 40.37 19.47
C GLU A 59 -55.20 39.18 18.71
N ALA A 60 -55.85 38.01 18.68
CA ALA A 60 -55.43 36.71 18.11
C ALA A 60 -55.06 36.72 16.61
N SER A 61 -54.31 35.74 16.06
CA SER A 61 -54.73 34.33 15.93
C SER A 61 -53.74 33.46 15.12
N ALA A 62 -54.07 32.16 14.98
CA ALA A 62 -53.56 31.17 14.01
C ALA A 62 -52.19 30.50 14.29
N ASP A 63 -52.32 29.27 14.79
CA ASP A 63 -51.33 28.25 15.13
C ASP A 63 -50.30 27.90 14.04
N ALA A 64 -49.06 27.65 14.48
CA ALA A 64 -48.10 26.77 13.80
C ALA A 64 -47.13 26.19 14.84
N GLU A 65 -47.18 24.86 15.07
CA GLU A 65 -46.31 24.19 16.04
C GLU A 65 -44.83 24.23 15.62
N MET A 66 -44.07 25.13 16.24
CA MET A 66 -42.61 25.17 16.15
C MET A 66 -41.99 24.18 17.16
N PRO A 67 -41.18 23.20 16.74
CA PRO A 67 -40.50 22.31 17.67
C PRO A 67 -39.43 23.08 18.46
N SER A 68 -39.75 23.44 19.70
CA SER A 68 -38.86 24.18 20.59
C SER A 68 -37.66 23.33 21.03
N CYS A 69 -36.48 23.62 20.46
CA CYS A 69 -35.20 23.16 20.99
C CYS A 69 -34.76 24.06 22.16
N GLY A 70 -35.40 23.90 23.31
CA GLY A 70 -34.92 24.47 24.58
C GLY A 70 -33.64 23.76 25.04
N GLY A 71 -32.50 24.45 24.95
CA GLY A 71 -31.20 23.94 25.40
C GLY A 71 -30.05 24.83 24.90
N GLU A 72 -29.00 24.97 25.70
CA GLU A 72 -27.89 25.89 25.41
C GLU A 72 -27.15 25.53 24.10
N CYS A 73 -27.10 26.45 23.15
CA CYS A 73 -26.56 26.25 21.79
C CYS A 73 -25.01 26.19 21.73
N GLY A 74 -24.40 25.30 22.51
CA GLY A 74 -22.95 25.11 22.61
C GLY A 74 -22.44 23.79 22.04
N GLY A 75 -22.48 23.58 20.71
CA GLY A 75 -21.66 22.52 20.09
C GLY A 75 -22.07 21.94 18.73
N CYS A 76 -23.32 22.09 18.28
CA CYS A 76 -23.89 21.32 17.16
C CYS A 76 -23.53 21.83 15.74
N MET A 77 -22.24 22.02 15.43
CA MET A 77 -21.79 22.30 14.05
C MET A 77 -22.07 21.15 13.05
N GLY A 78 -22.46 19.94 13.52
CA GLY A 78 -22.71 18.77 12.68
C GLY A 78 -24.05 18.76 11.90
N CYS A 79 -25.08 19.51 12.34
CA CYS A 79 -26.40 19.45 11.71
C CYS A 79 -26.65 20.49 10.61
N GLY A 80 -26.05 21.68 10.69
CA GLY A 80 -26.38 22.83 9.83
C GLY A 80 -25.87 22.80 8.38
N MET A 81 -25.30 21.70 7.90
CA MET A 81 -24.72 21.59 6.53
C MET A 81 -25.20 20.34 5.77
N ALA A 82 -26.37 19.81 6.14
CA ALA A 82 -26.90 18.53 5.66
C ALA A 82 -27.56 18.59 4.27
N ASP A 83 -28.12 19.74 3.85
CA ASP A 83 -28.83 19.90 2.57
C ASP A 83 -28.38 21.13 1.79
N MET A 84 -28.11 20.93 0.50
CA MET A 84 -27.88 21.93 -0.58
C MET A 84 -27.63 21.18 -1.91
N LEU A 85 -28.38 20.12 -2.19
CA LEU A 85 -28.31 19.38 -3.47
C LEU A 85 -29.63 18.67 -3.84
N HIS A 86 -30.49 18.34 -2.87
CA HIS A 86 -31.93 18.38 -3.11
C HIS A 86 -32.48 19.76 -2.73
N VAL A 87 -32.61 20.63 -3.74
CA VAL A 87 -33.62 21.68 -3.69
C VAL A 87 -34.94 21.00 -4.11
N PRO A 88 -35.92 20.80 -3.21
CA PRO A 88 -37.28 20.57 -3.67
C PRO A 88 -37.68 21.82 -4.46
N ARG A 89 -38.02 21.69 -5.74
CA ARG A 89 -38.42 22.83 -6.58
C ARG A 89 -39.55 23.57 -5.85
N PRO A 90 -39.35 24.83 -5.41
CA PRO A 90 -40.40 25.52 -4.68
C PRO A 90 -41.55 25.83 -5.65
N GLY A 91 -42.68 25.17 -5.43
CA GLY A 91 -43.96 25.53 -6.04
C GLY A 91 -44.34 26.93 -5.55
N GLY A 92 -44.06 27.94 -6.37
CA GLY A 92 -44.12 29.35 -5.98
C GLY A 92 -42.76 29.92 -5.61
N ARG A 93 -42.32 30.95 -6.34
CA ARG A 93 -41.11 31.72 -6.04
C ARG A 93 -41.35 32.62 -4.83
N LYS A 94 -41.08 32.15 -3.61
CA LYS A 94 -40.83 33.07 -2.48
C LYS A 94 -39.55 33.87 -2.78
N ALA A 95 -39.57 35.17 -2.56
CA ALA A 95 -38.41 36.03 -2.78
C ALA A 95 -37.42 35.87 -1.62
N GLU A 96 -36.30 35.17 -1.84
CA GLU A 96 -35.24 35.00 -0.84
C GLU A 96 -34.78 36.38 -0.30
N ASN A 97 -34.48 36.47 0.98
CA ASN A 97 -34.07 37.71 1.61
C ASN A 97 -32.71 38.17 1.03
N PRO A 98 -32.53 39.45 0.63
CA PRO A 98 -31.21 39.97 0.24
C PRO A 98 -30.10 39.70 1.27
N ALA A 99 -30.41 39.63 2.56
CA ALA A 99 -29.47 39.27 3.62
C ALA A 99 -28.98 37.81 3.50
N GLU A 100 -29.89 36.85 3.33
CA GLU A 100 -29.57 35.43 3.14
C GLU A 100 -28.65 35.23 1.93
N ARG A 101 -28.95 35.91 0.82
CA ARG A 101 -28.14 35.86 -0.40
C ARG A 101 -26.75 36.48 -0.24
N ARG A 102 -26.60 37.53 0.59
CA ARG A 102 -25.28 38.08 0.97
C ARG A 102 -24.51 37.08 1.83
N ALA A 103 -25.14 36.50 2.85
CA ALA A 103 -24.51 35.52 3.74
C ALA A 103 -24.07 34.25 2.99
N HIS A 104 -24.91 33.73 2.09
CA HIS A 104 -24.57 32.59 1.24
C HIS A 104 -23.38 32.88 0.31
N ARG A 105 -23.34 34.06 -0.33
CA ARG A 105 -22.18 34.48 -1.15
C ARG A 105 -20.90 34.61 -0.32
N ALA A 106 -20.99 35.19 0.88
CA ALA A 106 -19.85 35.27 1.79
C ALA A 106 -19.33 33.88 2.22
N LEU A 107 -20.23 32.94 2.50
CA LEU A 107 -19.88 31.56 2.84
C LEU A 107 -19.19 30.84 1.67
N LEU A 108 -19.69 31.00 0.44
CA LEU A 108 -19.08 30.44 -0.76
C LEU A 108 -17.67 31.02 -1.00
N LEU A 109 -17.51 32.34 -0.88
CA LEU A 109 -16.22 33.01 -1.01
C LEU A 109 -15.21 32.48 0.01
N ARG A 110 -15.59 32.34 1.30
CA ARG A 110 -14.72 31.77 2.33
C ARG A 110 -14.32 30.31 2.04
N ARG A 111 -15.22 29.49 1.47
CA ARG A 111 -14.89 28.11 1.06
C ARG A 111 -13.95 28.08 -0.15
N MET A 112 -14.13 29.00 -1.11
CA MET A 112 -13.26 29.13 -2.28
C MET A 112 -11.85 29.58 -1.90
N THR A 113 -11.70 30.64 -1.09
CA THR A 113 -10.37 31.13 -0.66
C THR A 113 -9.65 30.11 0.21
N PHE A 114 -10.34 29.47 1.15
CA PHE A 114 -9.80 28.37 1.95
C PHE A 114 -9.30 27.22 1.05
N SER A 115 -10.10 26.78 0.09
CA SER A 115 -9.70 25.71 -0.84
C SER A 115 -8.51 26.12 -1.71
N ALA A 116 -8.46 27.37 -2.18
CA ALA A 116 -7.34 27.89 -2.97
C ALA A 116 -6.01 27.91 -2.19
N VAL A 117 -6.01 28.33 -0.92
CA VAL A 117 -4.81 28.26 -0.06
C VAL A 117 -4.35 26.81 0.11
N PHE A 118 -5.27 25.88 0.33
CA PHE A 118 -4.94 24.45 0.46
C PHE A 118 -4.45 23.82 -0.86
N ILE A 119 -4.94 24.27 -2.02
CA ILE A 119 -4.40 23.87 -3.33
C ILE A 119 -2.96 24.38 -3.51
N ALA A 120 -2.67 25.63 -3.15
CA ALA A 120 -1.33 26.18 -3.21
C ALA A 120 -0.35 25.41 -2.30
N LEU A 121 -0.76 25.11 -1.06
CA LEU A 121 0.02 24.27 -0.14
C LEU A 121 0.22 22.85 -0.68
N ALA A 122 -0.79 22.26 -1.33
CA ALA A 122 -0.66 20.95 -1.97
C ALA A 122 0.36 20.95 -3.12
N VAL A 123 0.38 22.00 -3.97
CA VAL A 123 1.37 22.15 -5.04
C VAL A 123 2.78 22.34 -4.47
N VAL A 124 2.96 23.19 -3.46
CA VAL A 124 4.25 23.37 -2.77
C VAL A 124 4.72 22.04 -2.14
N ALA A 125 3.81 21.27 -1.53
CA ALA A 125 4.12 19.96 -0.99
C ALA A 125 4.49 18.92 -2.08
N LYS A 126 3.88 18.97 -3.28
CA LYS A 126 4.31 18.13 -4.41
C LYS A 126 5.72 18.47 -4.89
N LEU A 127 6.12 19.74 -4.83
CA LEU A 127 7.42 20.23 -5.30
C LEU A 127 8.54 19.97 -4.29
N LEU A 128 8.33 20.26 -3.00
CA LEU A 128 9.36 20.24 -1.96
C LEU A 128 9.34 18.99 -1.06
N LEU A 129 8.16 18.40 -0.82
CA LEU A 129 7.95 17.34 0.18
C LEU A 129 7.61 16.02 -0.52
N SER A 130 8.50 15.62 -1.43
CA SER A 130 8.37 14.42 -2.26
C SER A 130 9.59 13.51 -2.15
N PHE A 131 9.35 12.22 -1.97
CA PHE A 131 10.38 11.19 -1.91
C PHE A 131 10.11 10.16 -3.02
N ARG A 132 11.15 9.73 -3.72
CA ARG A 132 11.06 8.59 -4.65
C ARG A 132 11.56 7.35 -3.94
N ILE A 133 10.79 6.28 -3.98
CA ILE A 133 11.18 4.98 -3.43
C ILE A 133 11.53 4.09 -4.62
N PRO A 134 12.82 3.78 -4.88
CA PRO A 134 13.20 2.96 -6.03
C PRO A 134 12.59 1.56 -5.89
N LEU A 135 11.82 1.15 -6.90
CA LEU A 135 11.04 -0.08 -6.89
C LEU A 135 11.29 -0.84 -8.20
N LEU A 136 11.81 -2.07 -8.08
CA LEU A 136 12.05 -3.00 -9.19
C LEU A 136 12.91 -2.41 -10.32
N GLY A 137 13.99 -1.69 -9.98
CA GLY A 137 14.99 -1.18 -10.94
C GLY A 137 14.55 0.01 -11.79
N ALA A 138 13.34 0.53 -11.59
CA ALA A 138 12.87 1.77 -12.20
C ALA A 138 12.83 2.92 -11.19
N ASP A 139 12.74 4.14 -11.72
CA ASP A 139 12.57 5.40 -10.98
C ASP A 139 11.20 5.40 -10.26
N GLY A 140 11.19 4.77 -9.08
CA GLY A 140 9.98 4.29 -8.41
C GLY A 140 9.12 5.39 -7.80
N LEU A 141 7.90 5.00 -7.39
CA LEU A 141 6.77 5.92 -7.22
C LEU A 141 7.09 7.09 -6.26
N ARG A 142 6.59 8.27 -6.64
CA ARG A 142 6.84 9.54 -5.94
C ARG A 142 5.79 9.75 -4.85
N VAL A 143 6.09 9.31 -3.63
CA VAL A 143 5.36 9.70 -2.43
C VAL A 143 5.41 11.22 -2.25
N SER A 144 4.30 11.86 -1.87
CA SER A 144 4.29 13.25 -1.43
C SER A 144 3.23 13.55 -0.36
N LEU A 145 3.46 14.60 0.43
CA LEU A 145 2.52 15.03 1.47
C LEU A 145 1.34 15.86 0.94
N ALA A 146 1.22 16.05 -0.37
CA ALA A 146 0.16 16.84 -1.00
C ALA A 146 -1.26 16.33 -0.71
N GLY A 147 -1.42 15.02 -0.49
CA GLY A 147 -2.72 14.42 -0.15
C GLY A 147 -3.30 14.88 1.20
N VAL A 148 -2.47 15.34 2.13
CA VAL A 148 -2.91 16.05 3.35
C VAL A 148 -3.72 17.29 2.97
N PHE A 149 -3.14 18.11 2.10
CA PHE A 149 -3.66 19.43 1.78
C PHE A 149 -4.87 19.35 0.82
N THR A 150 -5.01 18.30 0.01
CA THR A 150 -6.23 18.08 -0.80
C THR A 150 -7.36 17.37 -0.04
N ALA A 151 -7.03 16.55 0.98
CA ALA A 151 -8.04 15.97 1.86
C ALA A 151 -8.72 17.02 2.77
N PHE A 152 -8.00 18.07 3.18
CA PHE A 152 -8.55 19.06 4.12
C PHE A 152 -9.76 19.85 3.58
N PRO A 153 -9.76 20.36 2.33
CA PRO A 153 -10.97 20.91 1.69
C PRO A 153 -12.11 19.89 1.55
N ALA A 154 -11.81 18.60 1.30
CA ALA A 154 -12.83 17.54 1.20
C ALA A 154 -13.59 17.34 2.53
N ILE A 155 -12.87 17.43 3.65
CA ILE A 155 -13.37 17.27 5.01
C ILE A 155 -14.10 18.52 5.52
N VAL A 156 -13.57 19.72 5.24
CA VAL A 156 -14.07 21.00 5.79
C VAL A 156 -15.10 21.67 4.88
N CYS A 157 -14.85 21.74 3.56
CA CYS A 157 -15.73 22.40 2.59
C CYS A 157 -16.67 21.41 1.87
N GLY A 158 -16.32 20.12 1.85
CA GLY A 158 -17.17 19.03 1.36
C GLY A 158 -16.70 18.40 0.04
N PRO A 159 -17.42 17.37 -0.47
CA PRO A 159 -16.94 16.51 -1.55
C PRO A 159 -16.48 17.25 -2.81
N VAL A 160 -17.28 18.19 -3.32
CA VAL A 160 -16.98 18.90 -4.57
C VAL A 160 -15.72 19.76 -4.44
N TYR A 161 -15.53 20.44 -3.30
CA TYR A 161 -14.32 21.21 -3.01
C TYR A 161 -13.09 20.29 -2.88
N GLY A 162 -13.25 19.11 -2.28
CA GLY A 162 -12.21 18.07 -2.25
C GLY A 162 -11.80 17.60 -3.64
N GLY A 163 -12.78 17.29 -4.51
CA GLY A 163 -12.54 16.87 -5.89
C GLY A 163 -11.80 17.93 -6.69
N ILE A 164 -12.30 19.18 -6.67
CA ILE A 164 -11.66 20.31 -7.35
C ILE A 164 -10.24 20.54 -6.80
N ALA A 165 -10.03 20.46 -5.48
CA ALA A 165 -8.71 20.67 -4.89
C ALA A 165 -7.70 19.60 -5.30
N SER A 166 -8.10 18.32 -5.31
CA SER A 166 -7.27 17.23 -5.83
C SER A 166 -6.94 17.40 -7.30
N ALA A 167 -7.94 17.69 -8.15
CA ALA A 167 -7.76 17.84 -9.59
C ALA A 167 -6.85 19.03 -9.96
N LEU A 168 -7.03 20.19 -9.31
CA LEU A 168 -6.20 21.36 -9.57
C LEU A 168 -4.78 21.20 -9.01
N SER A 169 -4.60 20.54 -7.85
CA SER A 169 -3.26 20.16 -7.36
C SER A 169 -2.57 19.14 -8.28
N ASP A 170 -3.32 18.38 -9.06
CA ASP A 170 -2.79 17.48 -10.08
C ASP A 170 -2.35 18.23 -11.34
N LEU A 171 -3.27 18.96 -11.96
CA LEU A 171 -3.03 19.74 -13.17
C LEU A 171 -1.91 20.77 -12.98
N ILE A 172 -1.97 21.57 -11.91
CA ILE A 172 -0.94 22.59 -11.61
C ILE A 172 0.37 21.92 -11.21
N GLY A 173 0.33 20.78 -10.50
CA GLY A 173 1.51 20.02 -10.14
C GLY A 173 2.28 19.52 -11.37
N HIS A 174 1.57 19.00 -12.38
CA HIS A 174 2.16 18.58 -13.65
C HIS A 174 2.78 19.75 -14.42
N PHE A 175 2.10 20.90 -14.52
CA PHE A 175 2.68 22.08 -15.19
C PHE A 175 3.87 22.69 -14.43
N ALA A 176 3.88 22.63 -13.09
CA ALA A 176 4.97 23.15 -12.28
C ALA A 176 6.22 22.24 -12.26
N LYS A 177 6.03 20.93 -12.43
CA LYS A 177 7.12 19.96 -12.63
C LYS A 177 6.66 18.79 -13.53
N PRO A 178 6.84 18.88 -14.87
CA PRO A 178 6.41 17.83 -15.78
C PRO A 178 7.33 16.59 -15.65
N GLU A 179 6.86 15.59 -14.91
CA GLU A 179 7.48 14.27 -14.81
C GLU A 179 6.67 13.28 -15.68
N GLY A 180 7.17 12.99 -16.90
CA GLY A 180 6.51 12.13 -17.89
C GLY A 180 5.44 12.83 -18.73
N ALA A 181 4.73 12.05 -19.56
CA ALA A 181 3.62 12.55 -20.37
C ALA A 181 2.36 12.76 -19.51
N TYR A 182 1.57 13.79 -19.81
CA TYR A 182 0.30 14.04 -19.13
C TYR A 182 -0.73 12.95 -19.46
N ILE A 183 -1.31 12.32 -18.43
CA ILE A 183 -2.38 11.33 -18.56
C ILE A 183 -3.65 11.89 -17.90
N PRO A 184 -4.60 12.45 -18.68
CA PRO A 184 -5.80 13.12 -18.14
C PRO A 184 -6.65 12.26 -17.20
N TRP A 185 -6.65 10.94 -17.42
CA TRP A 185 -7.36 9.97 -16.58
C TRP A 185 -6.88 9.96 -15.12
N LEU A 186 -5.60 10.24 -14.85
CA LEU A 186 -5.09 10.32 -13.48
C LEU A 186 -5.64 11.55 -12.73
N THR A 187 -5.76 12.68 -13.42
CA THR A 187 -6.38 13.90 -12.87
C THR A 187 -7.90 13.75 -12.66
N ILE A 188 -8.59 12.98 -13.52
CA ILE A 188 -9.98 12.57 -13.29
C ILE A 188 -10.07 11.67 -12.03
N MET A 189 -9.17 10.71 -11.86
CA MET A 189 -9.15 9.88 -10.64
C MET A 189 -8.76 10.67 -9.39
N ALA A 190 -7.91 11.69 -9.50
CA ALA A 190 -7.65 12.64 -8.42
C ALA A 190 -8.93 13.39 -8.00
N PHE A 191 -9.74 13.86 -8.97
CA PHE A 191 -11.06 14.43 -8.69
C PHE A 191 -11.97 13.44 -7.95
N VAL A 192 -12.11 12.21 -8.49
CA VAL A 192 -12.94 11.15 -7.89
C VAL A 192 -12.51 10.85 -6.45
N GLY A 193 -11.20 10.75 -6.18
CA GLY A 193 -10.67 10.56 -4.84
C GLY A 193 -10.96 11.74 -3.89
N GLY A 194 -10.81 12.97 -4.37
CA GLY A 194 -11.16 14.16 -3.59
C GLY A 194 -12.66 14.21 -3.21
N VAL A 195 -13.54 13.82 -4.13
CA VAL A 195 -14.98 13.64 -3.85
C VAL A 195 -15.20 12.51 -2.85
N MET A 196 -14.59 11.35 -3.08
CA MET A 196 -14.79 10.14 -2.27
C MET A 196 -14.41 10.35 -0.80
N LYS A 197 -13.27 11.01 -0.54
CA LYS A 197 -12.84 11.44 0.81
C LYS A 197 -13.94 12.23 1.53
N GLY A 198 -14.50 13.25 0.86
CA GLY A 198 -15.57 14.07 1.42
C GLY A 198 -16.90 13.32 1.60
N VAL A 199 -17.24 12.39 0.70
CA VAL A 199 -18.47 11.58 0.80
C VAL A 199 -18.39 10.62 1.98
N ILE A 200 -17.28 9.87 2.11
CA ILE A 200 -17.07 8.92 3.21
C ILE A 200 -17.05 9.69 4.54
N TRP A 201 -16.28 10.77 4.64
CA TRP A 201 -16.26 11.64 5.82
C TRP A 201 -17.67 12.11 6.24
N ARG A 202 -18.47 12.63 5.30
CA ARG A 202 -19.86 13.09 5.56
C ARG A 202 -20.79 11.95 5.98
N ALA A 203 -20.60 10.73 5.47
CA ALA A 203 -21.36 9.56 5.87
C ALA A 203 -21.02 9.08 7.30
N LEU A 204 -19.76 9.20 7.72
CA LEU A 204 -19.27 8.76 9.04
C LEU A 204 -19.42 9.82 10.14
N SER A 205 -19.43 11.11 9.80
CA SER A 205 -19.47 12.22 10.77
C SER A 205 -20.88 12.63 11.23
N ARG A 206 -21.96 12.03 10.69
CA ARG A 206 -23.32 12.22 11.23
C ARG A 206 -23.40 11.68 12.67
N GLU A 207 -23.63 12.57 13.63
CA GLU A 207 -23.47 12.35 15.08
C GLU A 207 -24.22 11.13 15.63
N ARG A 208 -25.39 10.81 15.05
CA ARG A 208 -26.24 9.66 15.41
C ARG A 208 -25.57 8.28 15.26
N LYS A 209 -24.40 8.17 14.60
CA LYS A 209 -23.76 6.89 14.24
C LYS A 209 -22.50 6.47 15.03
N SER A 210 -22.10 7.13 16.13
CA SER A 210 -20.88 6.73 16.87
C SER A 210 -20.86 5.24 17.28
N ARG A 211 -21.96 4.74 17.85
CA ARG A 211 -22.13 3.31 18.18
C ARG A 211 -22.12 2.43 16.93
N ALA A 212 -22.92 2.79 15.92
CA ALA A 212 -23.08 2.00 14.69
C ALA A 212 -21.78 1.90 13.87
N PHE A 213 -20.95 2.95 13.85
CA PHE A 213 -19.62 2.92 13.24
C PHE A 213 -18.69 1.97 13.99
N ARG A 214 -18.66 2.04 15.33
CA ARG A 214 -17.86 1.11 16.14
C ARG A 214 -18.32 -0.34 15.96
N THR A 215 -19.63 -0.59 15.90
CA THR A 215 -20.18 -1.92 15.56
C THR A 215 -19.76 -2.38 14.18
N ALA A 216 -19.82 -1.52 13.15
CA ALA A 216 -19.37 -1.86 11.80
C ALA A 216 -17.87 -2.18 11.75
N VAL A 217 -17.02 -1.43 12.46
CA VAL A 217 -15.58 -1.73 12.58
C VAL A 217 -15.37 -3.09 13.27
N ILE A 218 -16.07 -3.36 14.38
CA ILE A 218 -15.99 -4.67 15.06
C ILE A 218 -16.43 -5.81 14.13
N VAL A 219 -17.51 -5.64 13.36
CA VAL A 219 -17.99 -6.66 12.40
C VAL A 219 -16.97 -6.91 11.28
N VAL A 220 -16.32 -5.86 10.75
CA VAL A 220 -15.27 -6.02 9.73
C VAL A 220 -14.02 -6.69 10.31
N LEU A 221 -13.57 -6.30 11.51
CA LEU A 221 -12.45 -6.96 12.18
C LEU A 221 -12.75 -8.44 12.47
N ALA A 222 -13.95 -8.75 13.00
CA ALA A 222 -14.38 -10.12 13.24
C ALA A 222 -14.47 -10.94 11.95
N ALA A 223 -14.97 -10.36 10.85
CA ALA A 223 -15.00 -11.02 9.55
C ALA A 223 -13.58 -11.31 9.00
N LEU A 224 -12.63 -10.39 9.19
CA LEU A 224 -11.21 -10.62 8.85
C LEU A 224 -10.58 -11.72 9.73
N GLY A 225 -10.83 -11.70 11.04
CA GLY A 225 -10.37 -12.77 11.94
C GLY A 225 -10.93 -14.14 11.57
N VAL A 226 -12.23 -14.23 11.27
CA VAL A 226 -12.88 -15.47 10.80
C VAL A 226 -12.33 -15.90 9.43
N LEU A 227 -12.00 -14.96 8.53
CA LEU A 227 -11.38 -15.28 7.24
C LEU A 227 -9.97 -15.86 7.40
N GLY A 228 -9.14 -15.26 8.26
CA GLY A 228 -7.79 -15.74 8.54
C GLY A 228 -7.80 -17.13 9.20
N VAL A 229 -8.59 -17.28 10.27
CA VAL A 229 -8.71 -18.56 11.01
C VAL A 229 -9.31 -19.65 10.13
N SER A 230 -10.34 -19.36 9.33
CA SER A 230 -10.91 -20.37 8.41
C SER A 230 -9.96 -20.73 7.26
N SER A 231 -9.11 -19.79 6.82
CA SER A 231 -8.03 -20.08 5.86
C SER A 231 -6.92 -20.94 6.49
N HIS A 232 -6.54 -20.67 7.74
CA HIS A 232 -5.59 -21.50 8.49
C HIS A 232 -6.13 -22.93 8.68
N ILE A 233 -7.40 -23.07 9.07
CA ILE A 233 -8.06 -24.37 9.23
C ILE A 233 -8.15 -25.12 7.90
N ALA A 234 -8.53 -24.47 6.80
CA ALA A 234 -8.65 -25.10 5.48
C ALA A 234 -7.28 -25.58 4.95
N LEU A 235 -6.25 -24.73 5.01
CA LEU A 235 -4.91 -25.12 4.57
C LEU A 235 -4.33 -26.27 5.43
N ALA A 236 -4.71 -26.35 6.71
CA ALA A 236 -4.30 -27.44 7.59
C ALA A 236 -5.12 -28.73 7.40
N SER A 237 -6.44 -28.65 7.16
CA SER A 237 -7.28 -29.82 6.86
C SER A 237 -6.88 -30.50 5.57
N ASP A 238 -6.44 -29.71 4.60
CA ASP A 238 -6.04 -30.17 3.27
C ASP A 238 -4.57 -30.65 3.25
N GLY A 239 -3.86 -30.60 4.39
CA GLY A 239 -2.47 -31.03 4.52
C GLY A 239 -1.43 -30.12 3.86
N VAL A 240 -1.81 -28.89 3.48
CA VAL A 240 -0.91 -27.92 2.83
C VAL A 240 0.04 -27.28 3.84
N ILE A 241 -0.39 -27.12 5.10
CA ILE A 241 0.42 -26.54 6.18
C ILE A 241 0.34 -27.39 7.45
N ASN A 242 1.47 -27.50 8.17
CA ASN A 242 1.58 -28.24 9.44
C ASN A 242 1.88 -27.31 10.64
N SER A 243 2.04 -26.02 10.39
CA SER A 243 2.54 -25.01 11.33
C SER A 243 1.74 -23.71 11.21
N LEU A 244 1.73 -22.89 12.27
CA LEU A 244 1.07 -21.57 12.25
C LEU A 244 1.87 -20.56 11.40
N THR A 245 3.20 -20.66 11.41
CA THR A 245 4.11 -19.84 10.61
C THR A 245 4.93 -20.76 9.71
N VAL A 246 4.74 -20.68 8.39
CA VAL A 246 5.19 -21.71 7.45
C VAL A 246 6.39 -21.21 6.62
N THR A 247 7.51 -21.93 6.65
CA THR A 247 8.65 -21.68 5.75
C THR A 247 8.47 -22.34 4.38
N ALA A 248 9.17 -21.87 3.34
CA ALA A 248 9.12 -22.47 2.01
C ALA A 248 9.54 -23.96 1.99
N SER A 249 10.44 -24.35 2.89
CA SER A 249 10.91 -25.72 3.09
C SER A 249 9.86 -26.67 3.66
N GLU A 250 8.89 -26.18 4.44
CA GLU A 250 7.81 -26.98 5.03
C GLU A 250 6.65 -27.26 4.06
N LEU A 251 6.61 -26.56 2.92
CA LEU A 251 5.50 -26.62 1.98
C LEU A 251 5.61 -27.78 0.97
N PRO A 252 4.48 -28.34 0.52
CA PRO A 252 4.45 -29.25 -0.63
C PRO A 252 5.00 -28.56 -1.89
N THR A 253 5.71 -29.32 -2.72
CA THR A 253 6.12 -28.84 -4.06
C THR A 253 4.91 -28.74 -4.99
N ARG A 254 5.11 -28.14 -6.16
CA ARG A 254 4.03 -28.00 -7.13
C ARG A 254 3.48 -29.35 -7.62
N GLY A 255 4.32 -30.36 -7.80
CA GLY A 255 3.88 -31.70 -8.18
C GLY A 255 2.95 -32.31 -7.13
N MET A 256 3.29 -32.16 -5.85
CA MET A 256 2.43 -32.56 -4.73
C MET A 256 1.10 -31.79 -4.70
N THR A 257 1.10 -30.47 -4.90
CA THR A 257 -0.15 -29.68 -4.90
C THR A 257 -1.03 -29.93 -6.13
N ASP A 258 -0.42 -30.12 -7.30
CA ASP A 258 -1.16 -30.37 -8.54
C ASP A 258 -1.75 -31.80 -8.54
N SER A 259 -1.05 -32.77 -7.92
CA SER A 259 -1.58 -34.12 -7.62
C SER A 259 -2.71 -34.09 -6.59
N ALA A 260 -2.56 -33.33 -5.49
CA ALA A 260 -3.60 -33.19 -4.47
C ALA A 260 -4.87 -32.50 -5.02
N GLU A 261 -4.75 -31.62 -6.03
CA GLU A 261 -5.93 -31.10 -6.74
C GLU A 261 -6.58 -32.16 -7.63
N ALA A 262 -5.81 -32.99 -8.33
CA ALA A 262 -6.33 -34.07 -9.17
C ALA A 262 -7.04 -35.17 -8.35
N GLU A 263 -6.63 -35.39 -7.10
CA GLU A 263 -7.31 -36.26 -6.12
C GLU A 263 -8.52 -35.57 -5.43
N ASP A 264 -8.85 -34.32 -5.79
CA ASP A 264 -9.85 -33.43 -5.18
C ASP A 264 -9.69 -33.23 -3.64
N ARG A 265 -8.46 -33.35 -3.13
CA ARG A 265 -8.13 -33.22 -1.70
C ARG A 265 -7.92 -31.79 -1.23
N LEU A 266 -8.05 -30.81 -2.13
CA LEU A 266 -7.91 -29.38 -1.83
C LEU A 266 -9.27 -28.67 -1.85
N GLY A 267 -9.62 -28.01 -0.76
CA GLY A 267 -10.77 -27.13 -0.65
C GLY A 267 -10.61 -25.83 -1.44
N PHE A 268 -11.70 -25.07 -1.56
CA PHE A 268 -11.76 -23.82 -2.33
C PHE A 268 -10.70 -22.78 -1.93
N ILE A 269 -10.43 -22.62 -0.63
CA ILE A 269 -9.43 -21.65 -0.14
C ILE A 269 -8.02 -22.09 -0.56
N SER A 270 -7.67 -23.35 -0.31
CA SER A 270 -6.37 -23.92 -0.66
C SER A 270 -6.11 -23.87 -2.17
N LYS A 271 -7.09 -24.29 -3.00
CA LYS A 271 -7.03 -24.14 -4.47
C LYS A 271 -6.81 -22.69 -4.88
N THR A 272 -7.48 -21.72 -4.25
CA THR A 272 -7.31 -20.30 -4.52
C THR A 272 -5.90 -19.82 -4.19
N VAL A 273 -5.39 -20.11 -2.99
CA VAL A 273 -4.05 -19.66 -2.53
C VAL A 273 -2.94 -20.31 -3.35
N ILE A 274 -3.04 -21.61 -3.66
CA ILE A 274 -2.09 -22.34 -4.51
C ILE A 274 -2.09 -21.79 -5.95
N SER A 275 -3.26 -21.43 -6.50
CA SER A 275 -3.36 -20.85 -7.84
C SER A 275 -2.60 -19.53 -8.00
N LEU A 276 -2.50 -18.70 -6.94
CA LEU A 276 -1.66 -17.49 -6.95
C LEU A 276 -0.16 -17.85 -7.06
N ALA A 277 0.30 -18.92 -6.40
CA ALA A 277 1.69 -19.36 -6.47
C ALA A 277 2.07 -19.93 -7.85
N ARG A 278 1.16 -20.65 -8.52
CA ARG A 278 1.38 -21.32 -9.83
C ARG A 278 1.84 -20.40 -10.97
N TYR A 279 1.62 -19.09 -10.88
CA TYR A 279 2.14 -18.12 -11.86
C TYR A 279 3.68 -18.04 -11.87
N ASN A 280 4.34 -18.41 -10.76
CA ASN A 280 5.78 -18.38 -10.63
C ASN A 280 6.32 -19.81 -10.70
N ASN A 281 6.85 -20.19 -11.87
CA ASN A 281 7.37 -21.53 -12.11
C ASN A 281 8.80 -21.66 -11.57
N ASP A 282 9.16 -22.86 -11.13
CA ASP A 282 10.53 -23.20 -10.76
C ASP A 282 11.45 -23.30 -11.99
N VAL A 283 12.75 -23.09 -11.72
CA VAL A 283 13.87 -23.16 -12.65
C VAL A 283 14.87 -24.17 -12.11
N PHE A 284 15.12 -25.23 -12.86
CA PHE A 284 16.09 -26.26 -12.49
C PHE A 284 17.50 -25.89 -12.96
N THR A 285 18.48 -26.09 -12.08
CA THR A 285 19.91 -25.86 -12.31
C THR A 285 20.68 -27.15 -12.04
N VAL A 286 21.43 -27.66 -13.02
CA VAL A 286 22.40 -28.75 -12.80
C VAL A 286 23.59 -28.18 -12.02
N LEU A 287 23.97 -28.82 -10.91
CA LEU A 287 25.07 -28.43 -10.02
C LEU A 287 26.29 -29.35 -10.11
N GLY A 288 26.13 -30.55 -10.65
CA GLY A 288 27.18 -31.55 -10.78
C GLY A 288 26.70 -32.70 -11.67
N VAL A 289 27.64 -33.37 -12.34
CA VAL A 289 27.37 -34.52 -13.23
C VAL A 289 28.47 -35.57 -13.02
N THR A 290 28.12 -36.85 -12.98
CA THR A 290 29.10 -37.95 -12.96
C THR A 290 29.96 -37.94 -14.23
N ASP A 291 31.27 -38.15 -14.05
CA ASP A 291 32.23 -38.20 -15.16
C ASP A 291 31.94 -39.32 -16.17
N GLY A 292 32.34 -39.09 -17.43
CA GLY A 292 32.16 -39.99 -18.55
C GLY A 292 32.57 -39.33 -19.87
N ALA A 293 33.04 -40.14 -20.82
CA ALA A 293 33.59 -39.66 -22.11
C ALA A 293 32.61 -38.83 -22.96
N GLU A 294 31.30 -39.08 -22.81
CA GLU A 294 30.21 -38.31 -23.39
C GLU A 294 29.19 -37.96 -22.29
N VAL A 295 28.88 -36.67 -22.14
CA VAL A 295 27.92 -36.14 -21.18
C VAL A 295 26.75 -35.48 -21.93
N VAL A 296 25.52 -35.84 -21.58
CA VAL A 296 24.29 -35.29 -22.18
C VAL A 296 23.52 -34.51 -21.12
N LEU A 297 23.40 -33.19 -21.26
CA LEU A 297 22.64 -32.41 -20.29
C LEU A 297 21.13 -32.72 -20.37
N PRO A 298 20.42 -32.81 -19.23
CA PRO A 298 18.99 -33.12 -19.20
C PRO A 298 18.16 -32.01 -19.82
N SER A 299 17.23 -32.32 -20.72
CA SER A 299 16.33 -31.31 -21.29
C SER A 299 15.20 -30.96 -20.33
N GLU A 300 14.68 -31.96 -19.60
CA GLU A 300 13.51 -31.87 -18.72
C GLU A 300 13.78 -32.50 -17.34
N ALA A 301 13.05 -32.04 -16.33
CA ALA A 301 13.01 -32.61 -15.00
C ALA A 301 11.57 -32.70 -14.49
N VAL A 302 11.24 -33.79 -13.81
CA VAL A 302 9.94 -34.07 -13.21
C VAL A 302 10.10 -34.06 -11.70
N LEU A 303 9.65 -33.00 -11.02
CA LEU A 303 9.72 -32.88 -9.56
C LEU A 303 8.39 -33.27 -8.93
N ASP A 304 8.37 -34.41 -8.24
CA ASP A 304 7.17 -34.99 -7.60
C ASP A 304 5.95 -35.07 -8.56
N GLY A 305 6.20 -35.40 -9.84
CA GLY A 305 5.19 -35.44 -10.91
C GLY A 305 5.01 -34.15 -11.73
N TYR A 306 5.66 -33.04 -11.37
CA TYR A 306 5.59 -31.78 -12.13
C TYR A 306 6.77 -31.63 -13.12
N ARG A 307 6.47 -31.81 -14.41
CA ARG A 307 7.43 -31.70 -15.53
C ARG A 307 7.77 -30.25 -15.90
N ARG A 308 9.07 -29.95 -16.03
CA ARG A 308 9.62 -28.64 -16.44
C ARG A 308 10.98 -28.76 -17.16
N PRO A 309 11.30 -27.86 -18.11
CA PRO A 309 12.62 -27.82 -18.72
C PRO A 309 13.71 -27.45 -17.71
N VAL A 310 14.83 -28.15 -17.80
CA VAL A 310 16.10 -27.72 -17.18
C VAL A 310 16.71 -26.69 -18.12
N THR A 311 17.13 -25.54 -17.56
CA THR A 311 17.50 -24.36 -18.36
C THR A 311 18.77 -23.67 -17.86
N LYS A 312 19.42 -24.22 -16.84
CA LYS A 312 20.63 -23.68 -16.22
C LYS A 312 21.63 -24.75 -15.84
N LEU A 313 22.90 -24.40 -15.98
CA LEU A 313 24.07 -25.10 -15.46
C LEU A 313 24.71 -24.22 -14.38
N GLY A 314 25.32 -24.83 -13.37
CA GLY A 314 26.05 -24.13 -12.32
C GLY A 314 27.50 -23.82 -12.71
N SER A 315 28.07 -22.80 -12.09
CA SER A 315 29.52 -22.59 -12.05
C SER A 315 30.22 -23.83 -11.50
N GLY A 316 31.26 -24.31 -12.19
CA GLY A 316 31.95 -25.56 -11.87
C GLY A 316 31.13 -26.85 -11.97
N ALA A 317 29.90 -26.84 -12.50
CA ALA A 317 29.02 -28.02 -12.48
C ALA A 317 29.47 -29.19 -13.38
N LEU A 318 30.52 -29.01 -14.19
CA LEU A 318 31.18 -30.05 -14.98
C LEU A 318 32.66 -30.23 -14.58
N SER A 319 33.15 -29.59 -13.52
CA SER A 319 34.59 -29.58 -13.17
C SER A 319 35.12 -30.94 -12.70
N GLU A 320 34.24 -31.85 -12.28
CA GLU A 320 34.56 -33.24 -11.94
C GLU A 320 34.55 -34.18 -13.16
N CYS A 321 34.14 -33.71 -14.35
CA CYS A 321 34.01 -34.50 -15.57
C CYS A 321 35.34 -34.57 -16.37
N ILE A 322 36.37 -35.17 -15.77
CA ILE A 322 37.77 -35.17 -16.27
C ILE A 322 37.93 -36.01 -17.56
N GLU A 323 37.15 -37.07 -17.76
CA GLU A 323 37.18 -37.90 -18.96
C GLU A 323 36.33 -37.35 -20.12
N MET A 324 35.54 -36.30 -19.89
CA MET A 324 34.61 -35.74 -20.88
C MET A 324 35.29 -35.21 -22.15
N THR A 325 34.92 -35.79 -23.30
CA THR A 325 35.37 -35.36 -24.65
C THR A 325 34.21 -34.83 -25.51
N ARG A 326 32.98 -35.22 -25.21
CA ARG A 326 31.76 -34.76 -25.90
C ARG A 326 30.72 -34.29 -24.89
N LEU A 327 30.17 -33.09 -25.11
CA LEU A 327 29.15 -32.48 -24.25
C LEU A 327 27.94 -32.09 -25.09
N VAL A 328 26.82 -32.79 -24.92
CA VAL A 328 25.58 -32.53 -25.65
C VAL A 328 24.68 -31.61 -24.82
N ILE A 329 24.25 -30.49 -25.40
CA ILE A 329 23.46 -29.45 -24.73
C ILE A 329 22.14 -29.26 -25.50
N PRO A 330 20.97 -29.62 -24.92
CA PRO A 330 19.68 -29.44 -25.57
C PRO A 330 19.24 -27.97 -25.60
N SER A 331 18.35 -27.63 -26.53
CA SER A 331 17.88 -26.25 -26.80
C SER A 331 17.06 -25.59 -25.68
N SER A 332 16.76 -26.33 -24.60
CA SER A 332 16.24 -25.77 -23.35
C SER A 332 17.25 -24.82 -22.68
N TYR A 333 18.55 -25.04 -22.86
CA TYR A 333 19.61 -24.17 -22.33
C TYR A 333 19.88 -22.98 -23.24
N LYS A 334 19.75 -21.78 -22.67
CA LYS A 334 20.14 -20.51 -23.31
C LYS A 334 21.48 -20.05 -22.76
N ALA A 335 22.23 -19.24 -23.51
CA ALA A 335 23.56 -18.77 -23.09
C ALA A 335 23.56 -18.11 -21.69
N ALA A 336 22.52 -17.32 -21.36
CA ALA A 336 22.33 -16.73 -20.02
C ALA A 336 22.03 -17.74 -18.88
N GLY A 337 22.01 -19.04 -19.18
CA GLY A 337 21.95 -20.16 -18.25
C GLY A 337 23.19 -21.06 -18.25
N LEU A 338 24.21 -20.74 -19.07
CA LEU A 338 25.45 -21.50 -19.22
C LEU A 338 26.63 -20.58 -18.83
N PRO A 339 27.10 -20.60 -17.57
CA PRO A 339 28.16 -19.72 -17.12
C PRO A 339 29.53 -20.21 -17.63
N SER A 340 30.42 -19.28 -18.00
CA SER A 340 31.70 -19.60 -18.64
C SER A 340 32.68 -20.41 -17.77
N ASP A 341 32.44 -20.46 -16.46
CA ASP A 341 33.20 -21.24 -15.48
C ASP A 341 32.58 -22.63 -15.19
N ALA A 342 31.55 -23.05 -15.92
CA ALA A 342 30.91 -24.35 -15.72
C ALA A 342 31.86 -25.55 -15.85
N LEU A 343 32.90 -25.43 -16.68
CA LEU A 343 33.94 -26.46 -16.89
C LEU A 343 35.03 -26.48 -15.80
N GLY A 344 35.09 -25.49 -14.91
CA GLY A 344 36.21 -25.33 -13.97
C GLY A 344 37.56 -25.25 -14.69
N ASP A 345 38.52 -26.08 -14.28
CA ASP A 345 39.89 -26.13 -14.82
C ASP A 345 40.05 -27.04 -16.07
N ILE A 346 38.95 -27.56 -16.64
CA ILE A 346 39.03 -28.49 -17.78
C ILE A 346 39.42 -27.76 -19.08
N ASP A 347 40.36 -28.35 -19.80
CA ASP A 347 40.88 -27.84 -21.09
C ASP A 347 39.83 -27.97 -22.20
N ALA A 348 39.05 -26.89 -22.38
CA ALA A 348 37.97 -26.78 -23.36
C ALA A 348 38.39 -27.10 -24.81
N SER A 349 39.68 -27.01 -25.16
CA SER A 349 40.17 -27.35 -26.50
C SER A 349 40.05 -28.85 -26.84
N ARG A 350 39.79 -29.69 -25.83
CA ARG A 350 39.61 -31.15 -25.96
C ARG A 350 38.15 -31.57 -26.03
N ILE A 351 37.21 -30.65 -25.81
CA ILE A 351 35.77 -30.93 -25.76
C ILE A 351 35.11 -30.52 -27.08
N THR A 352 34.29 -31.42 -27.62
CA THR A 352 33.31 -31.10 -28.66
C THR A 352 31.95 -30.87 -28.01
N ILE A 353 31.45 -29.63 -28.08
CA ILE A 353 30.11 -29.25 -27.62
C ILE A 353 29.13 -29.43 -28.78
N VAL A 354 28.03 -30.14 -28.52
CA VAL A 354 27.04 -30.53 -29.52
C VAL A 354 25.71 -29.86 -29.20
N GLY A 355 25.08 -29.23 -30.20
CA GLY A 355 23.80 -28.56 -30.02
C GLY A 355 23.11 -28.18 -31.34
N GLU A 356 21.88 -27.68 -31.26
CA GLU A 356 21.19 -27.10 -32.42
C GLU A 356 21.95 -25.86 -32.94
N GLY A 357 21.95 -25.64 -34.26
CA GLY A 357 22.57 -24.46 -34.86
C GLY A 357 21.89 -23.14 -34.43
N GLY A 358 22.68 -22.18 -33.94
CA GLY A 358 22.16 -20.91 -33.39
C GLY A 358 21.59 -21.00 -31.97
N SER A 359 21.79 -22.11 -31.27
CA SER A 359 21.36 -22.30 -29.88
C SER A 359 22.32 -21.70 -28.85
N GLY A 360 21.90 -21.71 -27.58
CA GLY A 360 22.77 -21.31 -26.46
C GLY A 360 24.03 -22.16 -26.31
N ALA A 361 24.04 -23.40 -26.84
CA ALA A 361 25.20 -24.27 -26.88
C ALA A 361 26.31 -23.72 -27.79
N GLN A 362 25.94 -23.11 -28.93
CA GLN A 362 26.90 -22.51 -29.85
C GLN A 362 27.53 -21.23 -29.27
N GLU A 363 26.72 -20.40 -28.60
CA GLU A 363 27.22 -19.21 -27.89
C GLU A 363 28.14 -19.59 -26.72
N PHE A 364 27.81 -20.67 -25.99
CA PHE A 364 28.64 -21.20 -24.90
C PHE A 364 29.96 -21.82 -25.41
N ALA A 365 29.94 -22.63 -26.46
CA ALA A 365 31.16 -23.17 -27.07
C ALA A 365 32.12 -22.05 -27.51
N ALA A 366 31.58 -20.98 -28.10
CA ALA A 366 32.36 -19.80 -28.48
C ALA A 366 32.89 -18.99 -27.28
N SER A 367 32.26 -19.06 -26.09
CA SER A 367 32.72 -18.34 -24.90
C SER A 367 33.80 -19.09 -24.11
N VAL A 368 33.77 -20.44 -24.10
CA VAL A 368 34.81 -21.28 -23.48
C VAL A 368 35.95 -21.68 -24.42
N GLY A 369 35.78 -21.48 -25.74
CA GLY A 369 36.80 -21.83 -26.75
C GLY A 369 36.79 -23.31 -27.17
N ALA A 370 35.67 -24.01 -26.97
CA ALA A 370 35.49 -25.41 -27.37
C ALA A 370 35.11 -25.55 -28.86
N VAL A 371 35.26 -26.75 -29.41
CA VAL A 371 34.78 -27.07 -30.76
C VAL A 371 33.25 -27.21 -30.72
N PHE A 372 32.54 -26.68 -31.72
CA PHE A 372 31.08 -26.82 -31.84
C PHE A 372 30.68 -27.76 -32.98
N GLU A 373 29.83 -28.74 -32.69
CA GLU A 373 29.20 -29.64 -33.66
C GLU A 373 27.68 -29.36 -33.68
N ALA A 374 27.13 -29.13 -34.87
CA ALA A 374 25.69 -28.91 -35.05
C ALA A 374 24.96 -30.26 -35.17
N SER A 375 23.91 -30.45 -34.37
CA SER A 375 22.98 -31.59 -34.50
C SER A 375 21.53 -31.12 -34.49
N ASP A 376 20.76 -31.54 -35.49
CA ASP A 376 19.32 -31.28 -35.60
C ASP A 376 18.46 -32.29 -34.82
N SER A 377 19.09 -33.27 -34.15
CA SER A 377 18.44 -34.26 -33.29
C SER A 377 19.26 -34.52 -32.04
N ILE A 378 18.68 -34.23 -30.87
CA ILE A 378 19.24 -34.49 -29.54
C ILE A 378 18.19 -35.32 -28.79
N GLU A 379 18.62 -36.34 -28.04
CA GLU A 379 17.68 -37.16 -27.26
C GLU A 379 17.24 -36.44 -25.98
N ASP A 380 15.93 -36.40 -25.72
CA ASP A 380 15.32 -35.73 -24.57
C ASP A 380 15.53 -36.52 -23.26
N VAL A 381 16.68 -36.31 -22.62
CA VAL A 381 16.95 -36.82 -21.27
C VAL A 381 16.04 -36.12 -20.26
N THR A 382 15.12 -36.87 -19.65
CA THR A 382 14.28 -36.44 -18.53
C THR A 382 14.80 -37.01 -17.21
N LEU A 383 14.95 -36.19 -16.18
CA LEU A 383 15.25 -36.64 -14.81
C LEU A 383 13.99 -36.73 -13.95
N GLU A 384 13.81 -37.84 -13.23
CA GLU A 384 12.79 -37.98 -12.17
C GLU A 384 13.37 -37.56 -10.82
N LEU A 385 12.76 -36.58 -10.15
CA LEU A 385 13.27 -35.94 -8.93
C LEU A 385 12.24 -36.01 -7.78
N SER A 386 12.72 -36.30 -6.57
CA SER A 386 11.92 -36.28 -5.34
C SER A 386 12.35 -35.15 -4.40
N SER A 387 11.40 -34.41 -3.85
CA SER A 387 11.66 -33.40 -2.82
C SER A 387 11.85 -33.94 -1.39
N SER A 388 11.88 -35.26 -1.21
CA SER A 388 11.99 -35.91 0.11
C SER A 388 13.27 -35.55 0.89
N GLY A 389 14.37 -35.22 0.20
CA GLY A 389 15.61 -34.67 0.79
C GLY A 389 15.68 -33.14 0.83
N GLY A 390 14.59 -32.44 0.48
CA GLY A 390 14.60 -31.04 0.08
C GLY A 390 14.89 -30.85 -1.41
N VAL A 391 14.95 -29.60 -1.88
CA VAL A 391 15.10 -29.27 -3.32
C VAL A 391 16.37 -28.45 -3.64
N ALA A 392 17.22 -28.22 -2.63
CA ALA A 392 18.46 -27.45 -2.76
C ALA A 392 19.58 -28.25 -3.46
N SER A 393 19.55 -29.58 -3.28
CA SER A 393 20.37 -30.57 -3.98
C SER A 393 19.57 -31.87 -4.02
N MET A 394 19.27 -32.36 -5.22
CA MET A 394 18.54 -33.60 -5.50
C MET A 394 19.38 -34.41 -6.49
N THR A 395 19.48 -35.73 -6.32
CA THR A 395 20.28 -36.59 -7.20
C THR A 395 19.39 -37.54 -7.99
N SER A 396 19.64 -37.67 -9.29
CA SER A 396 18.99 -38.65 -10.17
C SER A 396 19.87 -38.92 -11.40
N ASP A 397 19.96 -40.20 -11.80
CA ASP A 397 20.66 -40.66 -13.01
C ASP A 397 22.10 -40.12 -13.25
N GLY A 398 22.84 -39.84 -12.16
CA GLY A 398 24.20 -39.28 -12.19
C GLY A 398 24.28 -37.74 -12.11
N TYR A 399 23.14 -37.05 -12.18
CA TYR A 399 23.04 -35.60 -12.11
C TYR A 399 22.70 -35.14 -10.69
N THR A 400 23.35 -34.07 -10.23
CA THR A 400 22.95 -33.30 -9.05
C THR A 400 22.23 -32.04 -9.50
N VAL A 401 20.99 -31.84 -9.07
CA VAL A 401 20.09 -30.78 -9.56
C VAL A 401 19.46 -29.99 -8.42
N ARG A 402 19.35 -28.67 -8.59
CA ARG A 402 18.70 -27.73 -7.66
C ARG A 402 17.47 -27.11 -8.30
N SER A 403 16.35 -27.07 -7.58
CA SER A 403 15.22 -26.20 -7.91
C SER A 403 15.47 -24.79 -7.36
N SER A 404 15.00 -23.76 -8.08
CA SER A 404 14.99 -22.38 -7.59
C SER A 404 14.05 -22.14 -6.40
N ASP A 405 13.19 -23.11 -6.05
CA ASP A 405 12.23 -23.08 -4.92
C ASP A 405 11.30 -21.84 -4.97
N THR A 406 11.02 -21.36 -6.19
CA THR A 406 10.29 -20.14 -6.49
C THR A 406 8.81 -20.32 -6.23
N PHE A 407 8.22 -21.46 -6.55
CA PHE A 407 6.82 -21.78 -6.26
C PHE A 407 6.54 -21.70 -4.76
N ARG A 408 7.31 -22.41 -3.93
CA ARG A 408 7.06 -22.51 -2.48
C ARG A 408 7.36 -21.22 -1.73
N ARG A 409 8.35 -20.43 -2.15
CA ARG A 409 8.61 -19.08 -1.59
C ARG A 409 7.48 -18.08 -1.87
N ASN A 410 6.82 -18.18 -3.03
CA ASN A 410 5.62 -17.38 -3.29
C ASN A 410 4.41 -17.94 -2.52
N LEU A 411 4.26 -19.26 -2.44
CA LEU A 411 3.19 -19.92 -1.71
C LEU A 411 3.20 -19.58 -0.20
N SER A 412 4.36 -19.59 0.48
CA SER A 412 4.45 -19.19 1.89
C SER A 412 4.06 -17.73 2.10
N GLY A 413 4.45 -16.83 1.18
CA GLY A 413 4.03 -15.43 1.18
C GLY A 413 2.51 -15.27 1.03
N TYR A 414 1.89 -15.98 0.07
CA TYR A 414 0.43 -15.93 -0.12
C TYR A 414 -0.34 -16.57 1.04
N ILE A 415 0.17 -17.67 1.62
CA ILE A 415 -0.38 -18.29 2.83
C ILE A 415 -0.37 -17.28 3.98
N ALA A 416 0.78 -16.70 4.33
CA ALA A 416 0.89 -15.71 5.42
C ALA A 416 0.00 -14.48 5.21
N ILE A 417 -0.17 -14.02 3.97
CA ILE A 417 -1.10 -12.93 3.62
C ILE A 417 -2.57 -13.34 3.76
N SER A 418 -2.90 -14.62 3.52
CA SER A 418 -4.27 -15.16 3.64
C SER A 418 -4.68 -15.54 5.07
N THR A 419 -3.72 -15.92 5.93
CA THR A 419 -4.00 -16.43 7.29
C THR A 419 -3.60 -15.42 8.38
N ILE A 420 -2.30 -15.26 8.64
CA ILE A 420 -1.74 -14.41 9.70
C ILE A 420 -2.10 -12.94 9.46
N GLY A 421 -2.13 -12.47 8.21
CA GLY A 421 -2.46 -11.09 7.86
C GLY A 421 -3.82 -10.63 8.42
N PRO A 422 -4.95 -11.27 8.03
CA PRO A 422 -6.27 -10.97 8.57
C PRO A 422 -6.39 -11.16 10.09
N GLU A 423 -5.71 -12.15 10.66
CA GLU A 423 -5.68 -12.38 12.12
C GLU A 423 -4.96 -11.24 12.86
N ALA A 424 -3.77 -10.84 12.41
CA ALA A 424 -3.01 -9.74 12.99
C ALA A 424 -3.76 -8.41 12.89
N VAL A 425 -4.45 -8.15 11.76
CA VAL A 425 -5.32 -6.97 11.59
C VAL A 425 -6.51 -7.02 12.55
N CYS A 426 -7.15 -8.19 12.73
CA CYS A 426 -8.21 -8.38 13.71
C CYS A 426 -7.73 -8.11 15.14
N LEU A 427 -6.64 -8.78 15.56
CA LEU A 427 -6.07 -8.66 16.90
C LEU A 427 -5.61 -7.23 17.22
N ALA A 428 -4.89 -6.58 16.30
CA ALA A 428 -4.46 -5.18 16.48
C ALA A 428 -5.67 -4.21 16.56
N GLY A 429 -6.69 -4.42 15.72
CA GLY A 429 -7.93 -3.63 15.75
C GLY A 429 -8.74 -3.82 17.03
N LEU A 430 -8.83 -5.06 17.54
CA LEU A 430 -9.51 -5.36 18.80
C LEU A 430 -8.73 -4.79 20.00
N LEU A 431 -7.41 -4.96 20.05
CA LEU A 431 -6.53 -4.36 21.06
C LEU A 431 -6.67 -2.84 21.08
N TYR A 432 -6.68 -2.19 19.91
CA TYR A 432 -6.93 -0.75 19.79
C TYR A 432 -8.29 -0.34 20.38
N LEU A 433 -9.38 -1.07 20.07
CA LEU A 433 -10.71 -0.78 20.60
C LEU A 433 -10.82 -1.01 22.12
N VAL A 434 -10.06 -1.96 22.67
CA VAL A 434 -9.94 -2.17 24.12
C VAL A 434 -9.18 -1.01 24.77
N LEU A 435 -8.08 -0.55 24.18
CA LEU A 435 -7.29 0.59 24.68
C LEU A 435 -8.07 1.91 24.62
N ASP A 436 -8.78 2.21 23.53
CA ASP A 436 -9.70 3.35 23.43
C ASP A 436 -10.79 3.30 24.53
N SER A 437 -11.37 2.12 24.75
CA SER A 437 -12.39 1.90 25.78
C SER A 437 -11.84 2.04 27.21
N LEU A 438 -10.58 1.64 27.44
CA LEU A 438 -9.87 1.77 28.71
C LEU A 438 -9.54 3.23 29.02
N ILE A 439 -8.94 3.95 28.07
CA ILE A 439 -8.61 5.38 28.19
C ILE A 439 -9.91 6.16 28.47
N ALA A 440 -10.95 5.95 27.66
CA ALA A 440 -12.25 6.57 27.88
C ALA A 440 -12.96 6.13 29.18
N ALA A 441 -12.51 5.09 29.89
CA ALA A 441 -12.97 4.73 31.23
C ALA A 441 -12.14 5.42 32.34
N LEU A 442 -10.84 5.64 32.12
CA LEU A 442 -9.94 6.35 33.01
C LEU A 442 -10.22 7.88 33.02
N ASP A 443 -10.39 8.49 31.85
CA ASP A 443 -10.74 9.92 31.72
C ASP A 443 -12.02 10.26 32.51
N ARG A 444 -13.00 9.35 32.47
CA ARG A 444 -14.26 9.46 33.25
C ARG A 444 -14.08 9.37 34.77
N ARG A 445 -12.97 8.81 35.27
CA ARG A 445 -12.66 8.79 36.71
C ARG A 445 -11.93 10.05 37.18
N HIS A 446 -11.17 10.71 36.32
CA HIS A 446 -10.37 11.89 36.66
C HIS A 446 -11.07 13.23 36.37
N GLY A 447 -12.31 13.23 35.86
CA GLY A 447 -13.11 14.45 35.61
C GLY A 447 -12.61 15.34 34.46
N VAL A 448 -11.40 15.10 33.95
CA VAL A 448 -10.82 15.81 32.81
C VAL A 448 -11.44 15.28 31.52
N GLY A 449 -12.41 16.00 30.97
CA GLY A 449 -13.14 15.67 29.73
C GLY A 449 -12.32 15.73 28.43
N LYS A 450 -11.04 15.39 28.45
CA LYS A 450 -10.21 15.24 27.25
C LYS A 450 -10.49 13.87 26.63
N ARG A 451 -10.78 13.84 25.33
CA ARG A 451 -10.96 12.58 24.58
C ARG A 451 -9.58 11.98 24.29
N GLY A 452 -9.51 10.64 24.30
CA GLY A 452 -8.27 9.87 24.10
C GLY A 452 -7.50 10.16 22.80
N ILE A 453 -6.29 9.62 22.75
CA ILE A 453 -5.20 9.99 21.81
C ILE A 453 -5.66 9.95 20.34
N LEU A 454 -6.38 8.92 19.92
CA LEU A 454 -7.05 8.87 18.62
C LEU A 454 -8.53 9.23 18.77
N THR A 455 -8.84 10.52 18.64
CA THR A 455 -10.24 10.99 18.63
C THR A 455 -11.08 10.25 17.56
N PRO A 456 -12.40 10.11 17.73
CA PRO A 456 -13.25 9.49 16.70
C PRO A 456 -13.18 10.22 15.35
N ASP A 457 -12.73 11.48 15.32
CA ASP A 457 -12.49 12.22 14.07
C ASP A 457 -11.25 11.69 13.33
N PHE A 458 -10.18 11.28 14.02
CA PHE A 458 -9.05 10.58 13.38
C PHE A 458 -9.51 9.28 12.69
N ALA A 459 -10.28 8.43 13.38
CA ALA A 459 -10.70 7.15 12.82
C ALA A 459 -11.57 7.32 11.55
N ARG A 460 -12.43 8.34 11.52
CA ARG A 460 -13.21 8.71 10.34
C ARG A 460 -12.35 9.26 9.22
N ILE A 461 -11.37 10.11 9.55
CA ILE A 461 -10.39 10.66 8.58
C ILE A 461 -9.62 9.50 7.96
N ALA A 462 -9.04 8.61 8.76
CA ALA A 462 -8.32 7.42 8.32
C ALA A 462 -9.13 6.55 7.35
N VAL A 463 -10.37 6.17 7.72
CA VAL A 463 -11.23 5.41 6.80
C VAL A 463 -11.54 6.20 5.51
N SER A 464 -11.80 7.50 5.60
CA SER A 464 -12.11 8.32 4.42
C SER A 464 -10.92 8.53 3.46
N VAL A 465 -9.70 8.66 4.00
CA VAL A 465 -8.46 8.84 3.23
C VAL A 465 -8.04 7.51 2.62
N THR A 466 -7.90 6.45 3.45
CA THR A 466 -7.40 5.14 3.01
C THR A 466 -8.33 4.43 2.03
N LEU A 467 -9.65 4.41 2.27
CA LEU A 467 -10.58 3.75 1.33
C LEU A 467 -10.64 4.47 -0.03
N SER A 468 -10.50 5.80 -0.02
CA SER A 468 -10.35 6.57 -1.26
C SER A 468 -8.99 6.36 -1.93
N GLY A 469 -7.90 6.25 -1.16
CA GLY A 469 -6.55 6.03 -1.67
C GLY A 469 -6.46 4.70 -2.40
N LEU A 470 -6.86 3.61 -1.74
CA LEU A 470 -6.90 2.27 -2.32
C LEU A 470 -7.74 2.20 -3.60
N LEU A 471 -8.92 2.83 -3.63
CA LEU A 471 -9.76 2.88 -4.84
C LEU A 471 -9.04 3.60 -5.99
N VAL A 472 -8.49 4.80 -5.72
CA VAL A 472 -7.76 5.58 -6.72
C VAL A 472 -6.53 4.84 -7.22
N THR A 473 -5.72 4.26 -6.33
CA THR A 473 -4.50 3.52 -6.70
C THR A 473 -4.80 2.19 -7.40
N THR A 474 -5.95 1.55 -7.15
CA THR A 474 -6.44 0.41 -7.93
C THR A 474 -6.75 0.79 -9.37
N VAL A 475 -7.58 1.82 -9.59
CA VAL A 475 -7.96 2.27 -10.94
C VAL A 475 -6.77 2.90 -11.68
N ASN A 476 -5.95 3.70 -11.00
CA ASN A 476 -4.72 4.26 -11.56
C ASN A 476 -3.72 3.16 -11.97
N THR A 477 -3.67 2.04 -11.26
CA THR A 477 -2.82 0.91 -11.67
C THR A 477 -3.32 0.25 -12.95
N LYS A 478 -4.64 0.18 -13.18
CA LYS A 478 -5.21 -0.24 -14.47
C LYS A 478 -4.94 0.74 -15.60
N ILE A 479 -5.23 2.03 -15.39
CA ILE A 479 -4.93 3.10 -16.34
C ILE A 479 -3.45 3.06 -16.78
N LEU A 480 -2.53 2.88 -15.83
CA LEU A 480 -1.09 2.81 -16.13
C LEU A 480 -0.65 1.48 -16.76
N GLN A 481 -1.29 0.35 -16.43
CA GLN A 481 -1.06 -0.95 -17.07
C GLN A 481 -1.46 -0.93 -18.57
N GLU A 482 -2.51 -0.19 -18.91
CA GLU A 482 -3.04 -0.09 -20.28
C GLU A 482 -2.35 0.99 -21.12
N LEU A 483 -1.90 2.10 -20.51
CA LEU A 483 -1.34 3.25 -21.25
C LEU A 483 0.20 3.29 -21.32
N LEU A 484 0.93 2.51 -20.51
CA LEU A 484 2.40 2.53 -20.52
C LEU A 484 3.00 1.21 -21.01
N ALA A 485 3.74 1.28 -22.12
CA ALA A 485 4.44 0.14 -22.72
C ALA A 485 5.41 -0.58 -21.73
N VAL A 486 5.96 0.14 -20.75
CA VAL A 486 6.83 -0.42 -19.68
C VAL A 486 6.07 -1.40 -18.76
N TYR A 487 4.74 -1.24 -18.65
CA TYR A 487 3.84 -2.06 -17.83
C TYR A 487 2.97 -3.02 -18.63
N ALA A 488 2.95 -2.91 -19.97
CA ALA A 488 2.30 -3.86 -20.85
C ALA A 488 2.84 -5.29 -20.62
N GLY A 489 1.96 -6.29 -20.65
CA GLY A 489 2.30 -7.69 -20.39
C GLY A 489 2.61 -8.05 -18.92
N ARG A 490 2.87 -7.09 -18.03
CA ARG A 490 3.07 -7.36 -16.59
C ARG A 490 1.73 -7.66 -15.90
N SER A 491 1.72 -8.63 -14.98
CA SER A 491 0.50 -8.97 -14.22
C SER A 491 0.04 -7.80 -13.33
N PHE A 492 -1.28 -7.62 -13.23
CA PHE A 492 -1.87 -6.54 -12.43
C PHE A 492 -1.46 -6.61 -10.96
N MET A 493 -1.44 -7.80 -10.35
CA MET A 493 -1.09 -7.96 -8.93
C MET A 493 0.36 -7.57 -8.65
N ILE A 494 1.29 -7.84 -9.57
CA ILE A 494 2.70 -7.47 -9.44
C ILE A 494 2.86 -5.93 -9.46
N LEU A 495 2.05 -5.23 -10.24
CA LEU A 495 2.03 -3.76 -10.27
C LEU A 495 1.24 -3.15 -9.10
N TRP A 496 0.20 -3.82 -8.62
CA TRP A 496 -0.73 -3.29 -7.63
C TRP A 496 -0.25 -3.49 -6.19
N ILE A 497 0.28 -4.65 -5.82
CA ILE A 497 0.67 -4.97 -4.43
C ILE A 497 1.64 -3.92 -3.86
N PRO A 498 2.76 -3.55 -4.53
CA PRO A 498 3.70 -2.56 -3.97
C PRO A 498 3.04 -1.19 -3.80
N ARG A 499 2.22 -0.77 -4.77
CA ARG A 499 1.56 0.53 -4.79
C ARG A 499 0.43 0.63 -3.76
N ALA A 500 -0.30 -0.46 -3.52
CA ALA A 500 -1.32 -0.54 -2.48
C ALA A 500 -0.68 -0.50 -1.09
N LEU A 501 0.46 -1.17 -0.89
CA LEU A 501 1.22 -1.12 0.35
C LEU A 501 1.77 0.30 0.62
N GLU A 502 2.34 0.95 -0.40
CA GLU A 502 2.77 2.34 -0.35
C GLU A 502 1.60 3.28 -0.01
N GLU A 503 0.48 3.18 -0.72
CA GLU A 503 -0.74 3.98 -0.50
C GLU A 503 -1.28 3.81 0.93
N LEU A 504 -1.23 2.59 1.51
CA LEU A 504 -1.62 2.34 2.91
C LEU A 504 -0.74 3.13 3.90
N VAL A 505 0.58 3.07 3.75
CA VAL A 505 1.53 3.79 4.61
C VAL A 505 1.36 5.31 4.46
N VAL A 506 1.25 5.79 3.22
CA VAL A 506 1.05 7.22 2.89
C VAL A 506 -0.30 7.73 3.43
N CYS A 507 -1.38 6.96 3.27
CA CYS A 507 -2.68 7.30 3.82
C CYS A 507 -2.67 7.37 5.35
N MET A 508 -1.91 6.51 6.04
CA MET A 508 -1.78 6.56 7.51
C MET A 508 -1.11 7.87 7.96
N VAL A 509 0.02 8.23 7.35
CA VAL A 509 0.74 9.48 7.62
C VAL A 509 -0.13 10.70 7.29
N HIS A 510 -0.81 10.69 6.14
CA HIS A 510 -1.72 11.78 5.77
C HIS A 510 -2.85 11.93 6.79
N SER A 511 -3.45 10.82 7.22
CA SER A 511 -4.58 10.83 8.16
C SER A 511 -4.21 11.39 9.53
N PHE A 512 -3.00 11.11 10.02
CA PHE A 512 -2.48 11.71 11.25
C PHE A 512 -2.36 13.24 11.14
N ILE A 513 -1.72 13.74 10.08
CA ILE A 513 -1.52 15.18 9.88
C ILE A 513 -2.87 15.89 9.65
N VAL A 514 -3.76 15.29 8.85
CA VAL A 514 -5.12 15.80 8.60
C VAL A 514 -5.94 15.84 9.89
N ALA A 515 -5.85 14.84 10.76
CA ALA A 515 -6.53 14.83 12.06
C ALA A 515 -5.97 15.89 13.03
N MET A 516 -4.65 16.11 13.04
CA MET A 516 -4.03 17.18 13.82
C MET A 516 -4.51 18.56 13.35
N LEU A 517 -4.45 18.82 12.04
CA LEU A 517 -4.98 20.05 11.43
C LEU A 517 -6.47 20.23 11.73
N TYR A 518 -7.26 19.15 11.69
CA TYR A 518 -8.69 19.19 11.96
C TYR A 518 -8.97 19.50 13.43
N GLY A 519 -8.18 18.95 14.36
CA GLY A 519 -8.23 19.27 15.78
C GLY A 519 -7.92 20.74 16.08
N VAL A 520 -6.91 21.33 15.41
CA VAL A 520 -6.60 22.76 15.49
C VAL A 520 -7.73 23.61 14.91
N PHE A 521 -8.16 23.30 13.69
CA PHE A 521 -9.27 23.98 13.00
C PHE A 521 -10.56 23.97 13.83
N ARG A 522 -10.92 22.85 14.47
CA ARG A 522 -12.10 22.79 15.35
C ARG A 522 -12.01 23.76 16.54
N ARG A 523 -10.82 23.95 17.12
CA ARG A 523 -10.60 24.87 18.26
C ARG A 523 -10.70 26.34 17.82
N THR A 524 -10.15 26.68 16.66
CA THR A 524 -10.13 28.07 16.17
C THR A 524 -11.43 28.48 15.47
N ALA A 525 -12.01 27.62 14.62
CA ALA A 525 -13.27 27.91 13.90
C ALA A 525 -14.47 28.09 14.84
N GLY A 526 -14.49 27.40 15.99
CA GLY A 526 -15.49 27.58 17.04
C GLY A 526 -15.50 28.97 17.68
N HIS A 527 -14.34 29.64 17.74
CA HIS A 527 -14.20 31.01 18.27
C HIS A 527 -14.35 32.10 17.20
N SER A 528 -14.12 31.78 15.93
CA SER A 528 -14.00 32.77 14.82
C SER A 528 -15.17 32.78 13.84
N GLY A 529 -16.16 31.89 13.98
CA GLY A 529 -17.36 31.88 13.14
C GLY A 529 -17.07 31.71 11.64
N LEU A 530 -15.98 31.04 11.28
CA LEU A 530 -15.42 31.07 9.92
C LEU A 530 -16.40 30.55 8.86
N PHE A 531 -17.28 29.61 9.20
CA PHE A 531 -18.32 29.09 8.31
C PHE A 531 -19.75 29.22 8.88
N THR A 532 -19.97 30.07 9.88
CA THR A 532 -21.31 30.44 10.35
C THR A 532 -21.81 31.68 9.59
N PRO A 533 -23.10 31.76 9.22
CA PRO A 533 -23.67 32.97 8.63
C PRO A 533 -23.59 34.15 9.62
N THR A 534 -22.91 35.22 9.24
CA THR A 534 -22.93 36.49 9.98
C THR A 534 -24.20 37.26 9.59
N GLY A 535 -25.32 36.88 10.21
CA GLY A 535 -26.64 37.47 9.96
C GLY A 535 -27.52 37.28 11.19
N GLY A 536 -27.53 38.30 12.06
CA GLY A 536 -28.09 38.25 13.40
C GLY A 536 -27.34 39.25 14.28
N GLU A 537 -27.78 40.50 14.24
CA GLU A 537 -27.44 41.48 15.29
C GLU A 537 -28.12 41.05 16.61
N LYS A 538 -27.59 41.51 17.74
CA LYS A 538 -28.12 41.22 19.08
C LYS A 538 -29.19 42.23 19.48
#